data_AF-A0A1B8GPS8-F1
#
_entry.id   AF-A0A1B8GPS8-F1
#
_cell.length_a   1.000
_cell.length_b   1.000
_cell.length_c   1.000
_cell.angle_alpha   90.00
_cell.angle_beta   90.00
_cell.angle_gamma   90.00
#
_symmetry.space_group_name_H-M   'P 1'
#
loop_
_entity.id
_entity.type
_entity.pdbx_description
1 polymer ?
#
loop_
_entity_poly.entity_id
_entity_poly.type
_entity_poly.pdbx_seq_one_letter_code
_entity_poly.pdbx_strand_id
1 'polypeptide(L)'
;MPVSMDTSLCPPNFDGFFNVPNLGSTFATFAFSDSQAFPGSEVPYNFNLVHGSALSQGRSGMHASPPNLPSNGNNAMPIASSTAAKDSHAQITTEMDFLPLKDETRAYLITYFKRSTRPPASLVSVDPAGWYQMQQYLLRTASSHSVVMDALLALTQLFSVCESTLRSSSSSQWRMAFELQQRSCMGLRERRIDEKSQNALLAAIFLLAWFEVICDEQDAHRSNFPTELAESVIRGSARWNSASRRLLQWLNSFDAKASHLGGRQLLTPKSLEVVLQHRFERSYRTVDSGDSENETVSNDSEEDSRNGSAAVFTQERKRRASSRSFPTRSFITPREIKMNVFNAIMQPALEFHLVSQSYSRKIGTHDRHHRSRNTVEDEYEVVTACKTIDTELKKLWRQRPRVLDLTAKDLSGVVCEDIAERLDELFAVYIATFWAHFLYIHRVAWWGLPHSSTAKEALDEFWRMMCRSVRETEDNKDNHLLVMDRQKVIHPGLMWPMFMFGCEVEIGEKQQWSVTQLRLLGERTATPDTEQQHSDSLPPYRLGQKGAQNAIRASVLLNELVKRQNETGARVDGKYLSQELFGCQFTII
;
A
#
# COMPACT_ATOMS: atom_id res chain seq x y z
N MET A 1 41.32 3.63 -54.86
CA MET A 1 41.01 2.50 -55.76
C MET A 1 41.54 1.23 -55.09
N PRO A 2 40.82 0.09 -55.10
CA PRO A 2 39.53 -0.05 -54.40
C PRO A 2 39.44 -1.28 -53.46
N VAL A 3 38.51 -1.20 -52.51
CA VAL A 3 37.45 -2.18 -52.14
C VAL A 3 37.68 -3.70 -52.36
N SER A 4 37.59 -4.47 -51.26
CA SER A 4 36.60 -5.56 -51.01
C SER A 4 36.80 -6.04 -49.56
N MET A 5 35.91 -5.76 -48.59
CA MET A 5 34.69 -6.52 -48.27
C MET A 5 34.71 -8.00 -48.69
N ASP A 6 34.65 -8.88 -47.69
CA ASP A 6 33.83 -10.08 -47.78
C ASP A 6 33.16 -10.34 -46.42
N THR A 7 31.95 -10.94 -46.43
CA THR A 7 31.01 -10.88 -45.30
C THR A 7 30.66 -12.25 -44.73
N SER A 8 30.93 -12.47 -43.44
CA SER A 8 30.16 -13.43 -42.62
C SER A 8 30.30 -13.16 -41.12
N LEU A 9 29.26 -12.61 -40.50
CA LEU A 9 29.09 -12.61 -39.04
C LEU A 9 27.66 -13.05 -38.72
N CYS A 10 27.53 -14.26 -38.19
CA CYS A 10 26.30 -14.70 -37.54
C CYS A 10 26.10 -13.91 -36.23
N PRO A 11 24.85 -13.60 -35.84
CA PRO A 11 24.60 -12.91 -34.58
C PRO A 11 24.93 -13.84 -33.39
N PRO A 12 25.50 -13.32 -32.28
CA PRO A 12 25.75 -14.11 -31.09
C PRO A 12 24.43 -14.49 -30.40
N ASN A 13 24.33 -15.74 -29.96
CA ASN A 13 23.16 -16.27 -29.28
C ASN A 13 23.05 -15.72 -27.84
N PHE A 14 21.87 -15.22 -27.43
CA PHE A 14 21.71 -14.37 -26.24
C PHE A 14 21.04 -15.04 -25.02
N ASP A 15 20.91 -16.37 -25.01
CA ASP A 15 20.14 -17.12 -24.00
C ASP A 15 20.90 -17.46 -22.68
N GLY A 16 22.01 -16.78 -22.38
CA GLY A 16 22.92 -17.18 -21.29
C GLY A 16 22.75 -16.54 -19.91
N PHE A 17 22.04 -15.41 -19.78
CA PHE A 17 22.28 -14.45 -18.67
C PHE A 17 21.13 -14.20 -17.67
N PHE A 18 20.22 -15.17 -17.46
CA PHE A 18 19.24 -15.10 -16.34
C PHE A 18 19.03 -16.45 -15.65
N ASN A 19 20.07 -16.99 -15.01
CA ASN A 19 19.90 -18.05 -14.01
C ASN A 19 19.44 -17.45 -12.67
N VAL A 20 18.13 -17.34 -12.48
CA VAL A 20 17.52 -17.02 -11.18
C VAL A 20 17.69 -18.25 -10.26
N PRO A 21 18.31 -18.12 -9.08
CA PRO A 21 18.45 -19.26 -8.18
C PRO A 21 17.06 -19.70 -7.69
N ASN A 22 16.78 -21.00 -7.83
CA ASN A 22 15.54 -21.61 -7.37
C ASN A 22 15.45 -21.55 -5.82
N LEU A 23 14.70 -20.59 -5.31
CA LEU A 23 14.49 -20.35 -3.87
C LEU A 23 13.51 -21.33 -3.21
N GLY A 24 12.99 -22.32 -3.95
CA GLY A 24 12.05 -23.32 -3.43
C GLY A 24 12.64 -24.35 -2.45
N SER A 25 13.94 -24.30 -2.13
CA SER A 25 14.61 -25.28 -1.26
C SER A 25 14.87 -24.84 0.18
N THR A 26 14.67 -23.57 0.54
CA THR A 26 14.92 -23.07 1.91
C THR A 26 13.74 -23.30 2.88
N PHE A 27 12.66 -23.95 2.44
CA PHE A 27 11.41 -24.09 3.19
C PHE A 27 11.29 -25.38 4.03
N ALA A 28 12.37 -26.16 4.20
CA ALA A 28 12.33 -27.53 4.73
C ALA A 28 13.08 -27.77 6.06
N THR A 29 13.16 -26.76 6.93
CA THR A 29 13.47 -26.92 8.38
C THR A 29 12.86 -25.70 9.09
N PHE A 30 11.95 -25.79 10.06
CA PHE A 30 11.62 -26.86 10.99
C PHE A 30 10.11 -27.14 11.03
N ALA A 31 9.73 -28.40 11.18
CA ALA A 31 8.39 -28.80 11.58
C ALA A 31 8.50 -29.77 12.76
N PHE A 32 7.94 -29.41 13.91
CA PHE A 32 7.48 -30.36 14.91
C PHE A 32 6.21 -29.84 15.58
N SER A 33 5.25 -30.74 15.71
CA SER A 33 4.00 -30.57 16.45
C SER A 33 4.29 -30.47 17.95
N ASP A 34 3.46 -29.75 18.71
CA ASP A 34 2.35 -30.46 19.35
C ASP A 34 1.25 -29.53 19.88
N SER A 35 0.06 -30.12 19.99
CA SER A 35 -1.17 -29.46 20.43
C SER A 35 -1.37 -29.71 21.92
N GLN A 36 -1.52 -28.64 22.74
CA GLN A 36 -2.29 -28.73 23.99
C GLN A 36 -3.16 -27.49 24.18
N ALA A 37 -4.38 -27.73 24.64
CA ALA A 37 -5.38 -26.72 24.97
C ALA A 37 -5.51 -26.57 26.50
N PHE A 38 -6.38 -25.63 26.91
CA PHE A 38 -6.83 -25.33 28.29
C PHE A 38 -5.89 -24.49 29.17
N PRO A 39 -6.44 -23.82 30.20
CA PRO A 39 -7.67 -23.03 30.20
C PRO A 39 -7.44 -21.60 30.78
N GLY A 40 -8.47 -20.75 30.71
CA GLY A 40 -8.33 -19.33 31.09
C GLY A 40 -8.25 -19.03 32.59
N SER A 41 -7.80 -17.81 32.90
CA SER A 41 -8.00 -17.16 34.20
C SER A 41 -8.46 -15.72 33.99
N GLU A 42 -9.74 -15.45 34.24
CA GLU A 42 -10.24 -14.07 34.36
C GLU A 42 -9.80 -13.48 35.71
N VAL A 43 -9.23 -12.27 35.70
CA VAL A 43 -9.12 -11.42 36.90
C VAL A 43 -9.43 -9.97 36.47
N PRO A 44 -10.43 -9.31 37.08
CA PRO A 44 -10.84 -7.97 36.68
C PRO A 44 -9.97 -6.88 37.34
N TYR A 45 -9.40 -5.98 36.53
CA TYR A 45 -8.71 -4.79 37.04
C TYR A 45 -9.64 -3.58 37.07
N ASN A 46 -10.08 -3.20 38.28
CA ASN A 46 -10.76 -1.93 38.53
C ASN A 46 -9.80 -0.75 38.36
N PHE A 47 -10.16 0.22 37.52
CA PHE A 47 -9.41 1.47 37.34
C PHE A 47 -10.02 2.56 38.23
N ASN A 48 -9.34 2.90 39.34
CA ASN A 48 -9.66 4.08 40.15
C ASN A 48 -8.61 5.16 39.91
N LEU A 49 -9.07 6.28 39.34
CA LEU A 49 -8.24 7.41 38.91
C LEU A 49 -8.23 8.49 40.01
N VAL A 50 -7.09 8.70 40.70
CA VAL A 50 -6.87 9.92 41.51
C VAL A 50 -5.43 10.40 41.39
N HIS A 51 -5.28 11.70 41.08
CA HIS A 51 -4.01 12.43 41.03
C HIS A 51 -3.28 12.46 42.38
N GLY A 52 -1.95 12.32 42.36
CA GLY A 52 -1.08 12.66 43.47
C GLY A 52 -0.16 13.84 43.15
N SER A 53 -0.52 15.04 43.61
CA SER A 53 0.40 16.18 43.69
C SER A 53 0.95 16.31 45.11
N ALA A 54 2.23 16.66 45.25
CA ALA A 54 2.96 16.52 46.50
C ALA A 54 2.77 17.68 47.50
N LEU A 55 2.58 17.29 48.77
CA LEU A 55 3.17 17.84 49.99
C LEU A 55 3.19 19.37 50.23
N SER A 56 2.42 19.81 51.22
CA SER A 56 2.90 20.80 52.20
C SER A 56 2.33 20.52 53.60
N GLN A 57 3.03 20.98 54.63
CA GLN A 57 2.88 20.59 56.05
C GLN A 57 1.77 21.36 56.78
N GLY A 58 1.12 20.79 57.81
CA GLY A 58 0.19 21.55 58.66
C GLY A 58 -0.52 20.78 59.77
N ARG A 59 -0.04 20.93 61.01
CA ARG A 59 -0.56 20.37 62.28
C ARG A 59 -2.07 20.53 62.58
N SER A 60 -2.56 19.59 63.40
CA SER A 60 -3.48 19.77 64.56
C SER A 60 -4.99 20.03 64.34
N GLY A 61 -5.83 19.28 65.07
CA GLY A 61 -7.22 19.67 65.38
C GLY A 61 -8.12 18.49 65.78
N MET A 62 -8.79 18.57 66.94
CA MET A 62 -9.73 17.55 67.45
C MET A 62 -11.21 17.95 67.24
N HIS A 63 -12.12 17.01 67.56
CA HIS A 63 -13.54 17.17 67.95
C HIS A 63 -14.68 17.18 66.89
N ALA A 64 -15.41 16.06 66.89
CA ALA A 64 -16.82 15.90 67.29
C ALA A 64 -18.01 16.48 66.45
N SER A 65 -18.63 15.57 65.66
CA SER A 65 -20.06 15.14 65.73
C SER A 65 -21.19 16.17 65.40
N PRO A 66 -22.52 15.84 65.43
CA PRO A 66 -23.40 16.04 64.25
C PRO A 66 -24.69 16.84 64.60
N PRO A 67 -25.84 16.83 63.86
CA PRO A 67 -26.68 15.68 63.45
C PRO A 67 -26.98 15.73 61.91
N ASN A 68 -28.06 15.26 61.27
CA ASN A 68 -29.35 14.66 61.68
C ASN A 68 -29.98 13.78 60.55
N LEU A 69 -31.18 13.24 60.81
CA LEU A 69 -32.06 12.48 59.89
C LEU A 69 -33.35 13.29 59.58
N PRO A 70 -34.20 12.93 58.56
CA PRO A 70 -35.02 11.70 58.51
C PRO A 70 -35.14 11.07 57.09
N SER A 71 -35.84 9.96 56.81
CA SER A 71 -36.36 8.75 57.48
C SER A 71 -37.55 8.24 56.62
N ASN A 72 -37.78 6.92 56.59
CA ASN A 72 -38.87 6.18 55.92
C ASN A 72 -38.94 6.21 54.36
N GLY A 73 -39.21 5.07 53.70
CA GLY A 73 -39.32 3.71 54.26
C GLY A 73 -39.63 2.58 53.26
N ASN A 74 -39.08 1.41 53.59
CA ASN A 74 -39.61 0.03 53.46
C ASN A 74 -40.36 -0.42 52.19
N ASN A 75 -39.76 -1.41 51.51
CA ASN A 75 -40.25 -2.80 51.29
C ASN A 75 -39.64 -3.35 49.98
N ALA A 76 -39.26 -4.61 49.79
CA ALA A 76 -38.90 -5.78 50.60
C ALA A 76 -38.52 -6.86 49.56
N MET A 77 -37.50 -7.69 49.81
CA MET A 77 -37.11 -8.81 48.94
C MET A 77 -38.13 -9.97 48.99
N PRO A 78 -38.00 -10.99 48.12
CA PRO A 78 -37.43 -12.22 48.69
C PRO A 78 -36.33 -12.90 47.86
N ILE A 79 -35.62 -13.81 48.55
CA ILE A 79 -34.50 -14.64 48.10
C ILE A 79 -35.01 -16.06 47.79
N ALA A 80 -34.50 -16.76 46.75
CA ALA A 80 -34.16 -18.20 46.81
C ALA A 80 -33.54 -18.79 45.51
N SER A 81 -32.28 -19.21 45.63
CA SER A 81 -31.74 -20.55 45.28
C SER A 81 -32.04 -21.26 43.94
N SER A 82 -31.03 -21.22 43.05
CA SER A 82 -30.36 -22.37 42.37
C SER A 82 -31.13 -23.68 42.07
N THR A 83 -31.11 -24.11 40.80
CA THR A 83 -30.57 -25.44 40.40
C THR A 83 -30.39 -25.63 38.88
N ALA A 84 -29.40 -26.45 38.53
CA ALA A 84 -29.26 -27.29 37.33
C ALA A 84 -29.19 -26.65 35.91
N ALA A 85 -27.97 -26.78 35.35
CA ALA A 85 -27.55 -26.58 33.97
C ALA A 85 -28.46 -27.13 32.85
N LYS A 86 -28.39 -26.45 31.69
CA LYS A 86 -28.38 -27.07 30.37
C LYS A 86 -27.64 -26.15 29.39
N ASP A 87 -26.68 -26.71 28.66
CA ASP A 87 -25.93 -26.00 27.63
C ASP A 87 -26.84 -25.56 26.47
N SER A 88 -26.68 -24.31 26.06
CA SER A 88 -27.20 -23.83 24.78
C SER A 88 -26.17 -22.91 24.13
N HIS A 89 -25.47 -23.43 23.12
CA HIS A 89 -24.71 -22.62 22.18
C HIS A 89 -25.68 -21.71 21.41
N ALA A 90 -25.96 -20.53 21.95
CA ALA A 90 -26.68 -19.47 21.25
C ALA A 90 -25.74 -18.83 20.22
N GLN A 91 -25.69 -19.43 19.03
CA GLN A 91 -25.03 -18.84 17.88
C GLN A 91 -25.86 -17.64 17.41
N ILE A 92 -25.48 -16.42 17.84
CA ILE A 92 -26.18 -15.19 17.48
C ILE A 92 -25.85 -14.86 16.01
N THR A 93 -26.64 -15.45 15.10
CA THR A 93 -26.73 -15.01 13.71
C THR A 93 -27.61 -13.77 13.64
N THR A 94 -27.02 -12.59 13.83
CA THR A 94 -27.70 -11.33 13.52
C THR A 94 -27.85 -11.20 12.01
N GLU A 95 -29.02 -11.53 11.47
CA GLU A 95 -29.41 -11.08 10.13
C GLU A 95 -29.46 -9.55 10.14
N MET A 96 -28.41 -8.92 9.58
CA MET A 96 -28.38 -7.48 9.36
C MET A 96 -28.96 -7.18 7.99
N ASP A 97 -30.24 -6.82 7.95
CA ASP A 97 -30.90 -6.33 6.73
C ASP A 97 -30.30 -4.99 6.30
N PHE A 98 -29.32 -5.05 5.38
CA PHE A 98 -28.75 -3.86 4.77
C PHE A 98 -29.69 -3.29 3.71
N LEU A 99 -30.25 -2.11 3.98
CA LEU A 99 -31.07 -1.39 3.00
C LEU A 99 -30.31 -1.17 1.67
N PRO A 100 -30.99 -1.29 0.52
CA PRO A 100 -30.37 -1.01 -0.77
C PRO A 100 -29.99 0.48 -0.89
N LEU A 101 -28.79 0.74 -1.40
CA LEU A 101 -28.29 2.09 -1.63
C LEU A 101 -29.13 2.79 -2.72
N LYS A 102 -29.52 4.05 -2.50
CA LYS A 102 -30.26 4.85 -3.49
C LYS A 102 -29.46 4.98 -4.79
N ASP A 103 -30.13 4.84 -5.94
CA ASP A 103 -29.49 4.87 -7.26
C ASP A 103 -28.73 6.17 -7.54
N GLU A 104 -29.24 7.31 -7.08
CA GLU A 104 -28.56 8.61 -7.18
C GLU A 104 -27.20 8.62 -6.45
N THR A 105 -27.17 8.10 -5.20
CA THR A 105 -25.95 7.98 -4.40
C THR A 105 -24.96 7.00 -5.05
N ARG A 106 -25.46 5.87 -5.57
CA ARG A 106 -24.66 4.90 -6.33
C ARG A 106 -24.04 5.54 -7.58
N ALA A 107 -24.82 6.27 -8.36
CA ALA A 107 -24.36 6.95 -9.57
C ALA A 107 -23.34 8.06 -9.27
N TYR A 108 -23.56 8.82 -8.19
CA TYR A 108 -22.60 9.81 -7.69
C TYR A 108 -21.26 9.17 -7.33
N LEU A 109 -21.25 8.11 -6.50
CA LEU A 109 -20.02 7.44 -6.08
C LEU A 109 -19.28 6.81 -7.28
N ILE A 110 -19.96 6.15 -8.21
CA ILE A 110 -19.33 5.63 -9.44
C ILE A 110 -18.70 6.76 -10.27
N THR A 111 -19.38 7.92 -10.35
CA THR A 111 -18.89 9.10 -11.09
C THR A 111 -17.69 9.75 -10.39
N TYR A 112 -17.70 9.78 -9.05
CA TYR A 112 -16.58 10.23 -8.24
C TYR A 112 -15.37 9.31 -8.45
N PHE A 113 -15.54 7.98 -8.35
CA PHE A 113 -14.42 7.04 -8.55
C PHE A 113 -13.77 7.20 -9.93
N LYS A 114 -14.58 7.43 -10.96
CA LYS A 114 -14.12 7.73 -12.34
C LYS A 114 -13.33 9.03 -12.47
N ARG A 115 -13.62 10.06 -11.66
CA ARG A 115 -13.09 11.42 -11.82
C ARG A 115 -11.99 11.80 -10.82
N SER A 116 -12.14 11.40 -9.56
CA SER A 116 -11.40 11.97 -8.42
C SER A 116 -10.37 11.02 -7.82
N THR A 117 -10.50 9.71 -8.05
CA THR A 117 -9.60 8.72 -7.44
C THR A 117 -8.24 8.72 -8.13
N ARG A 118 -7.31 9.50 -7.56
CA ARG A 118 -5.86 9.43 -7.80
C ARG A 118 -5.33 8.03 -7.43
N PRO A 119 -4.20 7.58 -7.99
CA PRO A 119 -3.60 6.32 -7.58
C PRO A 119 -3.36 6.29 -6.06
N PRO A 120 -3.41 5.12 -5.41
CA PRO A 120 -3.01 4.98 -4.02
C PRO A 120 -1.62 5.57 -3.79
N ALA A 121 -1.41 6.26 -2.66
CA ALA A 121 -0.13 6.92 -2.36
C ALA A 121 1.06 5.94 -2.41
N SER A 122 0.84 4.69 -1.99
CA SER A 122 1.77 3.55 -2.03
C SER A 122 2.18 3.11 -3.44
N LEU A 123 1.49 3.59 -4.48
CA LEU A 123 1.72 3.25 -5.89
C LEU A 123 2.23 4.43 -6.72
N VAL A 124 2.30 5.64 -6.16
CA VAL A 124 2.77 6.85 -6.85
C VAL A 124 4.22 6.69 -7.34
N SER A 125 5.04 5.92 -6.62
CA SER A 125 6.40 5.53 -7.02
C SER A 125 6.47 4.24 -7.84
N VAL A 126 5.38 3.48 -7.99
CA VAL A 126 5.39 2.11 -8.53
C VAL A 126 4.81 2.01 -9.94
N ASP A 127 3.62 2.57 -10.19
CA ASP A 127 2.99 2.50 -11.51
C ASP A 127 2.06 3.70 -11.77
N PRO A 128 2.62 4.90 -12.04
CA PRO A 128 1.84 6.10 -12.31
C PRO A 128 1.07 6.04 -13.65
N ALA A 129 1.41 5.13 -14.56
CA ALA A 129 0.80 5.02 -15.89
C ALA A 129 -0.33 3.97 -15.95
N GLY A 130 -0.15 2.83 -15.29
CA GLY A 130 -1.11 1.72 -15.26
C GLY A 130 -2.35 1.97 -14.41
N TRP A 131 -2.38 3.03 -13.61
CA TRP A 131 -3.54 3.40 -12.78
C TRP A 131 -4.84 3.56 -13.60
N TYR A 132 -4.81 4.30 -14.72
CA TYR A 132 -6.01 4.52 -15.53
C TYR A 132 -6.57 3.20 -16.12
N GLN A 133 -5.68 2.32 -16.57
CA GLN A 133 -6.04 0.98 -17.05
C GLN A 133 -6.71 0.17 -15.93
N MET A 134 -6.16 0.23 -14.71
CA MET A 134 -6.71 -0.47 -13.56
C MET A 134 -8.05 0.11 -13.10
N GLN A 135 -8.21 1.43 -13.10
CA GLN A 135 -9.47 2.11 -12.77
C GLN A 135 -10.60 1.61 -13.70
N GLN A 136 -10.35 1.49 -15.00
CA GLN A 136 -11.32 0.94 -15.97
C GLN A 136 -11.59 -0.57 -15.74
N TYR A 137 -10.56 -1.36 -15.41
CA TYR A 137 -10.72 -2.77 -15.05
C TYR A 137 -11.61 -2.96 -13.81
N LEU A 138 -11.34 -2.20 -12.73
CA LEU A 138 -12.11 -2.23 -11.49
C LEU A 138 -13.57 -1.84 -11.74
N LEU A 139 -13.83 -0.79 -12.54
CA LEU A 139 -15.19 -0.37 -12.90
C LEU A 139 -15.95 -1.41 -13.73
N ARG A 140 -15.30 -2.03 -14.73
CA ARG A 140 -15.89 -3.11 -15.55
C ARG A 140 -16.19 -4.35 -14.72
N THR A 141 -15.29 -4.70 -13.81
CA THR A 141 -15.47 -5.83 -12.89
C THR A 141 -16.60 -5.56 -11.90
N ALA A 142 -16.68 -4.34 -11.36
CA ALA A 142 -17.75 -3.89 -10.49
C ALA A 142 -19.13 -3.91 -11.18
N SER A 143 -19.25 -3.52 -12.45
CA SER A 143 -20.55 -3.60 -13.16
C SER A 143 -21.07 -5.03 -13.31
N SER A 144 -20.18 -6.04 -13.31
CA SER A 144 -20.54 -7.45 -13.46
C SER A 144 -20.67 -8.20 -12.13
N HIS A 145 -20.16 -7.64 -11.02
CA HIS A 145 -20.13 -8.32 -9.73
C HIS A 145 -20.44 -7.39 -8.54
N SER A 146 -21.56 -7.68 -7.87
CA SER A 146 -22.05 -6.97 -6.69
C SER A 146 -21.01 -6.81 -5.58
N VAL A 147 -20.22 -7.85 -5.29
CA VAL A 147 -19.18 -7.84 -4.25
C VAL A 147 -18.09 -6.80 -4.53
N VAL A 148 -17.70 -6.66 -5.80
CA VAL A 148 -16.70 -5.68 -6.25
C VAL A 148 -17.30 -4.28 -6.29
N MET A 149 -18.57 -4.16 -6.66
CA MET A 149 -19.32 -2.89 -6.58
C MET A 149 -19.42 -2.39 -5.14
N ASP A 150 -19.83 -3.23 -4.19
CA ASP A 150 -19.98 -2.81 -2.79
C ASP A 150 -18.62 -2.41 -2.17
N ALA A 151 -17.52 -3.09 -2.51
CA ALA A 151 -16.16 -2.66 -2.13
C ALA A 151 -15.75 -1.32 -2.77
N LEU A 152 -16.04 -1.11 -4.06
CA LEU A 152 -15.73 0.12 -4.77
C LEU A 152 -16.52 1.31 -4.19
N LEU A 153 -17.81 1.09 -3.89
CA LEU A 153 -18.68 2.09 -3.28
C LEU A 153 -18.24 2.41 -1.83
N ALA A 154 -17.85 1.40 -1.03
CA ALA A 154 -17.32 1.59 0.32
C ALA A 154 -16.09 2.50 0.32
N LEU A 155 -15.08 2.16 -0.50
CA LEU A 155 -13.86 2.95 -0.67
C LEU A 155 -14.14 4.37 -1.17
N THR A 156 -15.07 4.51 -2.11
CA THR A 156 -15.40 5.83 -2.68
C THR A 156 -16.19 6.69 -1.69
N GLN A 157 -17.07 6.09 -0.90
CA GLN A 157 -17.77 6.76 0.19
C GLN A 157 -16.76 7.25 1.23
N LEU A 158 -15.79 6.41 1.62
CA LEU A 158 -14.70 6.79 2.52
C LEU A 158 -13.90 8.00 1.98
N PHE A 159 -13.50 7.99 0.71
CA PHE A 159 -12.82 9.14 0.08
C PHE A 159 -13.66 10.43 0.12
N SER A 160 -14.92 10.37 -0.29
CA SER A 160 -15.78 11.57 -0.32
C SER A 160 -15.99 12.18 1.07
N VAL A 161 -16.03 11.35 2.13
CA VAL A 161 -16.08 11.80 3.53
C VAL A 161 -14.76 12.44 3.95
N CYS A 162 -13.61 11.83 3.61
CA CYS A 162 -12.29 12.41 3.88
C CYS A 162 -12.02 13.74 3.13
N GLU A 163 -12.69 14.00 2.00
CA GLU A 163 -12.59 15.27 1.28
C GLU A 163 -13.52 16.37 1.82
N SER A 164 -14.59 16.01 2.52
CA SER A 164 -15.54 16.98 3.08
C SER A 164 -14.99 17.73 4.32
N THR A 165 -14.30 18.84 4.08
CA THR A 165 -13.84 19.78 5.14
C THR A 165 -14.99 20.57 5.82
N LEU A 166 -16.19 20.51 5.23
CA LEU A 166 -17.38 21.23 5.70
C LEU A 166 -18.10 20.51 6.85
N ARG A 167 -17.58 20.71 8.07
CA ARG A 167 -18.32 20.85 9.34
C ARG A 167 -19.71 20.19 9.45
N SER A 168 -19.79 18.88 9.27
CA SER A 168 -20.63 17.97 10.06
C SER A 168 -20.47 16.56 9.49
N SER A 169 -19.47 15.83 9.99
CA SER A 169 -19.32 14.40 9.70
C SER A 169 -20.53 13.65 10.25
N SER A 170 -21.60 13.56 9.47
CA SER A 170 -22.77 12.79 9.88
C SER A 170 -22.33 11.35 10.10
N SER A 171 -22.60 10.83 11.30
CA SER A 171 -22.32 9.42 11.65
C SER A 171 -22.84 8.45 10.58
N SER A 172 -23.92 8.83 9.87
CA SER A 172 -24.47 8.06 8.74
C SER A 172 -23.52 7.86 7.55
N GLN A 173 -22.66 8.84 7.19
CA GLN A 173 -21.81 8.73 6.01
C GLN A 173 -20.61 7.80 6.23
N TRP A 174 -19.96 7.91 7.40
CA TRP A 174 -18.95 6.94 7.85
C TRP A 174 -19.57 5.55 8.00
N ARG A 175 -20.74 5.45 8.63
CA ARG A 175 -21.48 4.19 8.78
C ARG A 175 -21.79 3.54 7.44
N MET A 176 -22.24 4.31 6.44
CA MET A 176 -22.49 3.81 5.08
C MET A 176 -21.23 3.19 4.44
N ALA A 177 -20.05 3.79 4.65
CA ALA A 177 -18.79 3.23 4.15
C ALA A 177 -18.50 1.85 4.77
N PHE A 178 -18.69 1.70 6.09
CA PHE A 178 -18.52 0.42 6.80
C PHE A 178 -19.63 -0.60 6.49
N GLU A 179 -20.88 -0.17 6.32
CA GLU A 179 -21.99 -1.04 5.90
C GLU A 179 -21.73 -1.64 4.51
N LEU A 180 -21.26 -0.82 3.55
CA LEU A 180 -20.87 -1.29 2.22
C LEU A 180 -19.64 -2.21 2.25
N GLN A 181 -18.66 -1.93 3.10
CA GLN A 181 -17.52 -2.82 3.33
C GLN A 181 -17.98 -4.17 3.89
N GLN A 182 -18.83 -4.17 4.92
CA GLN A 182 -19.35 -5.37 5.57
C GLN A 182 -20.18 -6.23 4.60
N ARG A 183 -21.03 -5.59 3.78
CA ARG A 183 -21.76 -6.27 2.68
C ARG A 183 -20.82 -6.94 1.69
N SER A 184 -19.75 -6.28 1.27
CA SER A 184 -18.74 -6.88 0.39
C SER A 184 -18.04 -8.07 1.07
N CYS A 185 -17.64 -7.93 2.35
CA CYS A 185 -17.05 -9.02 3.13
C CYS A 185 -18.00 -10.21 3.31
N MET A 186 -19.31 -10.00 3.47
CA MET A 186 -20.31 -11.08 3.51
C MET A 186 -20.48 -11.74 2.14
N GLY A 187 -20.60 -10.95 1.07
CA GLY A 187 -20.65 -11.49 -0.30
C GLY A 187 -19.38 -12.23 -0.74
N LEU A 188 -18.22 -11.94 -0.15
CA LEU A 188 -16.99 -12.74 -0.29
C LEU A 188 -17.08 -14.10 0.41
N ARG A 189 -17.79 -14.21 1.54
CA ARG A 189 -17.99 -15.47 2.29
C ARG A 189 -19.00 -16.40 1.62
N GLU A 190 -20.06 -15.83 1.07
CA GLU A 190 -21.18 -16.57 0.48
C GLU A 190 -20.86 -17.08 -0.94
N ARG A 191 -19.98 -16.40 -1.68
CA ARG A 191 -19.57 -16.83 -3.01
C ARG A 191 -18.58 -17.99 -2.95
N ARG A 192 -18.87 -19.04 -3.73
CA ARG A 192 -17.89 -20.07 -4.06
C ARG A 192 -16.76 -19.45 -4.89
N ILE A 193 -15.53 -19.79 -4.54
CA ILE A 193 -14.35 -19.45 -5.32
C ILE A 193 -14.28 -20.42 -6.50
N ASP A 194 -14.55 -19.91 -7.71
CA ASP A 194 -14.36 -20.63 -8.97
C ASP A 194 -13.42 -19.86 -9.90
N GLU A 195 -12.90 -20.51 -10.94
CA GLU A 195 -11.91 -19.89 -11.84
C GLU A 195 -12.44 -18.63 -12.55
N LYS A 196 -13.75 -18.56 -12.77
CA LYS A 196 -14.42 -17.42 -13.44
C LYS A 196 -14.53 -16.21 -12.53
N SER A 197 -14.79 -16.42 -11.24
CA SER A 197 -14.96 -15.35 -10.25
C SER A 197 -13.66 -14.95 -9.55
N GLN A 198 -12.63 -15.82 -9.46
CA GLN A 198 -11.43 -15.57 -8.65
C GLN A 198 -10.72 -14.24 -9.00
N ASN A 199 -10.62 -13.89 -10.30
CA ASN A 199 -10.06 -12.61 -10.75
C ASN A 199 -10.84 -11.39 -10.22
N ALA A 200 -12.17 -11.52 -10.06
CA ALA A 200 -13.03 -10.48 -9.52
C ALA A 200 -13.06 -10.45 -7.99
N LEU A 201 -13.01 -11.61 -7.33
CA LEU A 201 -12.87 -11.68 -5.88
C LEU A 201 -11.54 -11.02 -5.44
N LEU A 202 -10.46 -11.21 -6.20
CA LEU A 202 -9.21 -10.47 -6.00
C LEU A 202 -9.38 -8.95 -6.16
N ALA A 203 -10.18 -8.49 -7.12
CA ALA A 203 -10.48 -7.07 -7.28
C ALA A 203 -11.22 -6.48 -6.07
N ALA A 204 -12.16 -7.22 -5.48
CA ALA A 204 -12.79 -6.84 -4.21
C ALA A 204 -11.77 -6.82 -3.05
N ILE A 205 -10.92 -7.84 -2.92
CA ILE A 205 -9.86 -7.90 -1.91
C ILE A 205 -8.91 -6.70 -2.03
N PHE A 206 -8.50 -6.32 -3.25
CA PHE A 206 -7.66 -5.14 -3.46
C PHE A 206 -8.34 -3.84 -3.00
N LEU A 207 -9.62 -3.66 -3.32
CA LEU A 207 -10.39 -2.49 -2.89
C LEU A 207 -10.58 -2.45 -1.36
N LEU A 208 -10.81 -3.60 -0.73
CA LEU A 208 -10.93 -3.73 0.74
C LEU A 208 -9.58 -3.53 1.44
N ALA A 209 -8.47 -3.99 0.86
CA ALA A 209 -7.12 -3.72 1.36
C ALA A 209 -6.81 -2.22 1.32
N TRP A 210 -7.22 -1.54 0.25
CA TRP A 210 -7.05 -0.10 0.13
C TRP A 210 -7.93 0.68 1.12
N PHE A 211 -9.17 0.22 1.35
CA PHE A 211 -10.06 0.76 2.39
C PHE A 211 -9.40 0.67 3.77
N GLU A 212 -8.90 -0.52 4.15
CA GLU A 212 -8.23 -0.76 5.44
C GLU A 212 -7.02 0.17 5.63
N VAL A 213 -6.15 0.29 4.62
CA VAL A 213 -4.93 1.13 4.65
C VAL A 213 -5.24 2.62 4.83
N ILE A 214 -6.42 3.07 4.41
CA ILE A 214 -6.89 4.47 4.48
C ILE A 214 -7.60 4.77 5.80
N CYS A 215 -8.28 3.81 6.40
CA CYS A 215 -8.93 3.97 7.70
C CYS A 215 -7.92 4.24 8.83
N ASP A 216 -8.33 5.03 9.82
CA ASP A 216 -7.57 5.20 11.06
C ASP A 216 -7.93 4.05 12.02
N GLU A 217 -6.99 3.54 12.85
CA GLU A 217 -7.24 2.33 13.66
C GLU A 217 -8.35 2.50 14.72
N GLN A 218 -8.73 3.73 15.09
CA GLN A 218 -9.93 3.96 15.92
C GLN A 218 -11.20 3.41 15.26
N ASP A 219 -11.28 3.48 13.94
CA ASP A 219 -12.39 2.94 13.16
C ASP A 219 -12.20 1.45 12.81
N ALA A 220 -11.02 0.86 13.08
CA ALA A 220 -10.73 -0.55 12.83
C ALA A 220 -11.41 -1.53 13.81
N HIS A 221 -12.12 -1.04 14.83
CA HIS A 221 -13.13 -1.86 15.52
C HIS A 221 -14.37 -2.14 14.65
N ARG A 222 -14.54 -1.40 13.55
CA ARG A 222 -15.58 -1.62 12.52
C ARG A 222 -14.99 -2.18 11.22
N SER A 223 -13.81 -1.72 10.83
CA SER A 223 -13.09 -2.26 9.67
C SER A 223 -12.47 -3.61 9.99
N ASN A 224 -12.72 -4.62 9.16
CA ASN A 224 -12.00 -5.89 9.26
C ASN A 224 -11.69 -6.40 7.87
N PHE A 225 -10.48 -6.11 7.38
CA PHE A 225 -9.95 -6.76 6.20
C PHE A 225 -10.04 -8.29 6.33
N PRO A 226 -10.65 -9.01 5.36
CA PRO A 226 -10.98 -10.41 5.51
C PRO A 226 -9.78 -11.31 5.18
N THR A 227 -8.73 -11.26 6.00
CA THR A 227 -7.42 -11.92 5.83
C THR A 227 -7.51 -13.39 5.38
N GLU A 228 -8.35 -14.22 6.02
CA GLU A 228 -8.49 -15.65 5.66
C GLU A 228 -9.15 -15.87 4.29
N LEU A 229 -10.13 -15.04 3.92
CA LEU A 229 -10.75 -15.09 2.58
C LEU A 229 -9.79 -14.56 1.52
N ALA A 230 -9.00 -13.54 1.86
CA ALA A 230 -7.94 -13.05 1.01
C ALA A 230 -6.89 -14.15 0.76
N GLU A 231 -6.49 -14.92 1.77
CA GLU A 231 -5.65 -16.10 1.55
C GLU A 231 -6.31 -17.12 0.61
N SER A 232 -7.57 -17.48 0.88
CA SER A 232 -8.29 -18.49 0.08
C SER A 232 -8.39 -18.11 -1.41
N VAL A 233 -8.69 -16.84 -1.71
CA VAL A 233 -8.76 -16.33 -3.09
C VAL A 233 -7.37 -16.16 -3.72
N ILE A 234 -6.37 -15.69 -2.98
CA ILE A 234 -5.00 -15.48 -3.51
C ILE A 234 -4.32 -16.84 -3.79
N ARG A 235 -4.60 -17.87 -2.98
CA ARG A 235 -4.04 -19.23 -3.14
C ARG A 235 -4.92 -20.16 -3.99
N GLY A 236 -6.07 -19.70 -4.48
CA GLY A 236 -6.94 -20.47 -5.38
C GLY A 236 -6.28 -20.75 -6.73
N SER A 237 -6.78 -21.76 -7.46
CA SER A 237 -6.10 -22.32 -8.64
C SER A 237 -6.18 -21.51 -9.93
N ALA A 238 -6.85 -20.34 -9.96
CA ALA A 238 -7.02 -19.59 -11.20
C ALA A 238 -5.71 -19.11 -11.84
N ARG A 239 -5.69 -19.12 -13.17
CA ARG A 239 -4.73 -18.38 -13.97
C ARG A 239 -5.08 -16.89 -13.92
N TRP A 240 -4.32 -16.13 -13.14
CA TRP A 240 -4.50 -14.67 -13.05
C TRP A 240 -4.39 -14.00 -14.41
N ASN A 241 -5.32 -13.10 -14.72
CA ASN A 241 -5.22 -12.23 -15.90
C ASN A 241 -4.16 -11.12 -15.68
N SER A 242 -3.86 -10.33 -16.72
CA SER A 242 -2.84 -9.27 -16.65
C SER A 242 -3.14 -8.18 -15.61
N ALA A 243 -4.41 -7.81 -15.43
CA ALA A 243 -4.81 -6.84 -14.42
C ALA A 243 -4.71 -7.43 -13.00
N SER A 244 -5.18 -8.67 -12.79
CA SER A 244 -5.08 -9.37 -11.50
C SER A 244 -3.63 -9.58 -11.05
N ARG A 245 -2.69 -9.88 -11.96
CA ARG A 245 -1.25 -9.92 -11.64
C ARG A 245 -0.73 -8.57 -11.13
N ARG A 246 -1.14 -7.47 -11.78
CA ARG A 246 -0.80 -6.11 -11.34
C ARG A 246 -1.45 -5.76 -10.00
N LEU A 247 -2.67 -6.22 -9.73
CA LEU A 247 -3.29 -6.11 -8.39
C LEU A 247 -2.50 -6.88 -7.32
N LEU A 248 -1.98 -8.08 -7.60
CA LEU A 248 -1.11 -8.82 -6.69
C LEU A 248 0.19 -8.05 -6.41
N GLN A 249 0.84 -7.51 -7.44
CA GLN A 249 2.04 -6.65 -7.30
C GLN A 249 1.77 -5.46 -6.36
N TRP A 250 0.59 -4.84 -6.47
CA TRP A 250 0.19 -3.69 -5.68
C TRP A 250 -0.24 -4.05 -4.24
N LEU A 251 -0.83 -5.24 -4.03
CA LEU A 251 -1.17 -5.76 -2.69
C LEU A 251 0.07 -5.90 -1.79
N ASN A 252 1.23 -6.27 -2.34
CA ASN A 252 2.50 -6.27 -1.60
C ASN A 252 2.83 -4.89 -1.01
N SER A 253 2.56 -3.82 -1.78
CA SER A 253 2.78 -2.45 -1.31
C SER A 253 1.81 -2.12 -0.18
N PHE A 254 0.51 -2.44 -0.30
CA PHE A 254 -0.45 -2.24 0.78
C PHE A 254 -0.12 -3.00 2.06
N ASP A 255 0.23 -4.28 1.98
CA ASP A 255 0.59 -5.10 3.15
C ASP A 255 1.85 -4.57 3.85
N ALA A 256 2.87 -4.16 3.08
CA ALA A 256 4.05 -3.50 3.61
C ALA A 256 3.71 -2.19 4.34
N LYS A 257 2.94 -1.29 3.71
CA LYS A 257 2.57 0.00 4.31
C LYS A 257 1.68 -0.16 5.54
N ALA A 258 0.71 -1.07 5.53
CA ALA A 258 -0.14 -1.37 6.69
C ALA A 258 0.67 -1.82 7.91
N SER A 259 1.77 -2.55 7.69
CA SER A 259 2.67 -3.01 8.77
C SER A 259 3.57 -1.92 9.39
N HIS A 260 3.61 -0.70 8.81
CA HIS A 260 4.42 0.39 9.34
C HIS A 260 3.92 0.87 10.72
N LEU A 261 4.84 1.38 11.55
CA LEU A 261 4.58 1.76 12.96
C LEU A 261 3.94 0.64 13.82
N GLY A 262 4.06 -0.63 13.41
CA GLY A 262 3.44 -1.74 14.12
C GLY A 262 1.93 -1.88 13.88
N GLY A 263 1.41 -1.28 12.79
CA GLY A 263 0.01 -1.42 12.35
C GLY A 263 -0.30 -2.81 11.79
N ARG A 264 -1.60 -3.16 11.73
CA ARG A 264 -2.03 -4.51 11.37
C ARG A 264 -1.60 -4.94 9.95
N GLN A 265 -1.02 -6.13 9.88
CA GLN A 265 -0.66 -6.82 8.64
C GLN A 265 -1.93 -7.33 7.93
N LEU A 266 -2.03 -7.15 6.60
CA LEU A 266 -3.23 -7.51 5.84
C LEU A 266 -3.20 -8.99 5.43
N LEU A 267 -2.07 -9.42 4.89
CA LEU A 267 -1.86 -10.73 4.28
C LEU A 267 -1.21 -11.71 5.27
N THR A 268 -1.67 -12.96 5.19
CA THR A 268 -0.99 -14.10 5.82
C THR A 268 0.35 -14.38 5.14
N PRO A 269 1.32 -15.02 5.82
CA PRO A 269 2.59 -15.40 5.20
C PRO A 269 2.43 -16.22 3.90
N LYS A 270 1.43 -17.11 3.85
CA LYS A 270 1.16 -17.99 2.71
C LYS A 270 0.58 -17.24 1.50
N SER A 271 -0.25 -16.21 1.73
CA SER A 271 -0.80 -15.38 0.67
C SER A 271 0.21 -14.34 0.17
N LEU A 272 1.03 -13.81 1.08
CA LEU A 272 2.17 -12.96 0.74
C LEU A 272 3.20 -13.69 -0.16
N GLU A 273 3.45 -14.98 0.07
CA GLU A 273 4.34 -15.79 -0.78
C GLU A 273 3.88 -15.78 -2.25
N VAL A 274 2.60 -16.04 -2.53
CA VAL A 274 2.02 -16.01 -3.88
C VAL A 274 2.08 -14.59 -4.47
N VAL A 275 1.76 -13.57 -3.69
CA VAL A 275 1.86 -12.16 -4.08
C VAL A 275 3.29 -11.80 -4.52
N LEU A 276 4.31 -12.28 -3.80
CA LEU A 276 5.72 -12.05 -4.11
C LEU A 276 6.22 -12.78 -5.37
N GLN A 277 5.53 -13.85 -5.83
CA GLN A 277 5.86 -14.53 -7.09
C GLN A 277 5.55 -13.64 -8.32
N HIS A 278 4.46 -12.85 -8.28
CA HIS A 278 4.03 -12.02 -9.42
C HIS A 278 4.77 -10.68 -9.58
N ARG A 279 5.76 -10.37 -8.72
CA ARG A 279 6.48 -9.09 -8.66
C ARG A 279 7.24 -8.66 -9.93
N PHE A 280 7.44 -9.54 -10.91
CA PHE A 280 8.31 -9.31 -12.08
C PHE A 280 7.67 -9.62 -13.45
N GLU A 281 6.37 -9.88 -13.53
CA GLU A 281 5.78 -10.25 -14.82
C GLU A 281 5.76 -9.08 -15.80
N ARG A 282 6.69 -9.12 -16.79
CA ARG A 282 6.93 -8.06 -17.77
C ARG A 282 5.64 -7.69 -18.52
N SER A 283 5.13 -6.48 -18.26
CA SER A 283 3.97 -5.91 -18.95
C SER A 283 4.30 -5.39 -20.36
N TYR A 284 5.00 -6.19 -21.18
CA TYR A 284 5.12 -5.94 -22.61
C TYR A 284 4.08 -6.77 -23.38
N ARG A 285 2.87 -6.23 -23.51
CA ARG A 285 2.07 -6.50 -24.70
C ARG A 285 1.77 -5.20 -25.41
N THR A 286 2.37 -5.12 -26.59
CA THR A 286 1.98 -4.28 -27.72
C THR A 286 0.47 -4.24 -27.90
N VAL A 287 -0.02 -3.13 -28.46
CA VAL A 287 -1.37 -2.96 -28.99
C VAL A 287 -1.84 -4.23 -29.70
N ASP A 288 -2.70 -5.00 -29.06
CA ASP A 288 -3.50 -6.03 -29.71
C ASP A 288 -4.97 -5.62 -29.57
N SER A 289 -5.60 -5.43 -30.72
CA SER A 289 -6.93 -4.85 -30.83
C SER A 289 -7.94 -5.97 -31.00
N GLY A 290 -8.46 -6.48 -29.88
CA GLY A 290 -9.67 -7.29 -29.86
C GLY A 290 -9.53 -8.65 -29.17
N ASP A 291 -9.73 -8.64 -27.85
CA ASP A 291 -10.41 -9.78 -27.21
C ASP A 291 -11.86 -9.79 -27.73
N SER A 292 -12.06 -10.35 -28.92
CA SER A 292 -13.39 -10.80 -29.35
C SER A 292 -13.63 -12.15 -28.70
N GLU A 293 -14.49 -12.18 -27.70
CA GLU A 293 -15.12 -13.42 -27.25
C GLU A 293 -15.71 -14.13 -28.47
N ASN A 294 -15.22 -15.33 -28.76
CA ASN A 294 -15.85 -16.27 -29.67
C ASN A 294 -15.75 -17.65 -29.01
N GLU A 295 -16.88 -18.10 -28.49
CA GLU A 295 -17.04 -19.45 -27.95
C GLU A 295 -16.76 -20.46 -29.07
N THR A 296 -15.69 -21.24 -28.95
CA THR A 296 -15.53 -22.45 -29.77
C THR A 296 -16.50 -23.51 -29.26
N VAL A 297 -17.73 -23.46 -29.78
CA VAL A 297 -18.66 -24.59 -29.71
C VAL A 297 -18.05 -25.74 -30.51
N SER A 298 -17.71 -26.82 -29.81
CA SER A 298 -17.29 -28.07 -30.43
C SER A 298 -18.44 -28.66 -31.24
N ASN A 299 -18.19 -29.05 -32.48
CA ASN A 299 -19.02 -30.01 -33.20
C ASN A 299 -18.14 -30.80 -34.17
N ASP A 300 -18.01 -32.09 -33.92
CA ASP A 300 -17.43 -33.05 -34.86
C ASP A 300 -18.36 -33.25 -36.07
N SER A 301 -17.79 -33.45 -37.26
CA SER A 301 -18.28 -34.38 -38.31
C SER A 301 -17.29 -34.42 -39.48
N GLU A 302 -17.17 -35.58 -40.11
CA GLU A 302 -16.18 -35.91 -41.14
C GLU A 302 -16.66 -35.62 -42.59
N GLU A 303 -15.85 -36.09 -43.56
CA GLU A 303 -16.16 -36.38 -44.98
C GLU A 303 -16.03 -35.28 -46.07
N ASP A 304 -14.82 -35.21 -46.63
CA ASP A 304 -14.44 -35.69 -47.98
C ASP A 304 -15.03 -35.13 -49.31
N SER A 305 -14.10 -34.97 -50.27
CA SER A 305 -14.18 -35.14 -51.73
C SER A 305 -15.05 -34.28 -52.69
N ARG A 306 -14.31 -33.42 -53.42
CA ARG A 306 -14.18 -33.32 -54.91
C ARG A 306 -15.32 -32.79 -55.82
N ASN A 307 -14.85 -32.12 -56.89
CA ASN A 307 -15.50 -31.74 -58.16
C ASN A 307 -16.62 -30.66 -58.06
N GLY A 308 -16.70 -29.63 -58.88
CA GLY A 308 -16.27 -29.48 -60.27
C GLY A 308 -17.49 -29.10 -61.14
N SER A 309 -17.32 -28.07 -61.99
CA SER A 309 -18.26 -27.56 -63.01
C SER A 309 -19.33 -26.52 -62.62
N ALA A 310 -19.60 -25.67 -63.60
CA ALA A 310 -20.37 -24.44 -63.50
C ALA A 310 -21.83 -24.62 -63.92
N ALA A 311 -22.71 -23.84 -63.29
CA ALA A 311 -24.00 -23.46 -63.85
C ALA A 311 -24.26 -21.97 -63.55
N VAL A 312 -24.53 -21.19 -64.59
CA VAL A 312 -24.92 -19.79 -64.48
C VAL A 312 -26.43 -19.74 -64.21
N PHE A 313 -26.85 -19.08 -63.13
CA PHE A 313 -28.17 -18.46 -63.09
C PHE A 313 -28.12 -17.12 -62.35
N THR A 314 -28.67 -16.11 -63.00
CA THR A 314 -28.64 -14.71 -62.56
C THR A 314 -29.79 -14.38 -61.64
N GLN A 315 -29.53 -13.80 -60.47
CA GLN A 315 -30.51 -12.96 -59.80
C GLN A 315 -29.84 -11.82 -59.02
N GLU A 316 -30.36 -10.60 -59.19
CA GLU A 316 -29.73 -9.37 -58.71
C GLU A 316 -29.69 -9.28 -57.18
N ARG A 317 -28.49 -9.43 -56.60
CA ARG A 317 -28.25 -9.10 -55.19
C ARG A 317 -27.50 -7.78 -55.06
N LYS A 318 -28.30 -6.73 -54.86
CA LYS A 318 -27.93 -5.34 -54.51
C LYS A 318 -26.59 -5.27 -53.76
N ARG A 319 -25.51 -4.89 -54.45
CA ARG A 319 -24.16 -4.72 -53.87
C ARG A 319 -24.17 -3.55 -52.88
N ARG A 320 -24.50 -3.81 -51.61
CA ARG A 320 -23.97 -2.99 -50.51
C ARG A 320 -22.46 -3.19 -50.53
N ALA A 321 -21.72 -2.15 -50.89
CA ALA A 321 -20.29 -2.12 -50.69
C ALA A 321 -20.03 -2.27 -49.18
N SER A 322 -19.58 -3.44 -48.73
CA SER A 322 -18.96 -3.57 -47.44
C SER A 322 -17.63 -2.83 -47.53
N SER A 323 -17.66 -1.55 -47.16
CA SER A 323 -16.44 -0.83 -46.81
C SER A 323 -15.76 -1.63 -45.71
N ARG A 324 -14.77 -2.45 -46.07
CA ARG A 324 -13.76 -2.94 -45.14
C ARG A 324 -13.08 -1.69 -44.59
N SER A 325 -13.58 -1.20 -43.47
CA SER A 325 -12.88 -0.23 -42.64
C SER A 325 -11.61 -0.92 -42.20
N PHE A 326 -10.51 -0.64 -42.92
CA PHE A 326 -9.18 -0.85 -42.38
C PHE A 326 -9.19 -0.14 -41.01
N PRO A 327 -8.83 -0.82 -39.91
CA PRO A 327 -8.79 -0.18 -38.61
C PRO A 327 -7.84 1.01 -38.72
N THR A 328 -8.38 2.22 -38.55
CA THR A 328 -7.60 3.46 -38.64
C THR A 328 -6.47 3.33 -37.64
N ARG A 329 -5.24 3.21 -38.15
CA ARG A 329 -4.04 3.00 -37.34
C ARG A 329 -3.97 4.15 -36.33
N SER A 330 -4.25 3.87 -35.06
CA SER A 330 -4.25 4.88 -34.01
C SER A 330 -2.87 5.53 -33.97
N PHE A 331 -2.80 6.80 -34.35
CA PHE A 331 -1.53 7.54 -34.33
C PHE A 331 -1.05 7.62 -32.89
N ILE A 332 0.09 6.97 -32.61
CA ILE A 332 0.71 7.04 -31.29
C ILE A 332 1.09 8.50 -31.05
N THR A 333 0.54 9.10 -30.01
CA THR A 333 0.76 10.50 -29.67
C THR A 333 2.20 10.70 -29.17
N PRO A 334 2.80 11.89 -29.34
CA PRO A 334 4.12 12.20 -28.76
C PRO A 334 4.18 11.92 -27.25
N ARG A 335 3.08 12.16 -26.53
CA ARG A 335 2.92 11.86 -25.11
C ARG A 335 3.00 10.36 -24.80
N GLU A 336 2.40 9.50 -25.61
CA GLU A 336 2.52 8.04 -25.48
C GLU A 336 3.93 7.55 -25.80
N ILE A 337 4.60 8.13 -26.81
CA ILE A 337 6.01 7.83 -27.11
C ILE A 337 6.91 8.19 -25.91
N LYS A 338 6.77 9.41 -25.37
CA LYS A 338 7.47 9.85 -24.15
C LYS A 338 7.24 8.88 -22.98
N MET A 339 5.99 8.49 -22.73
CA MET A 339 5.63 7.57 -21.66
C MET A 339 6.26 6.17 -21.86
N ASN A 340 6.27 5.65 -23.09
CA ASN A 340 6.87 4.36 -23.40
C ASN A 340 8.39 4.37 -23.21
N VAL A 341 9.08 5.45 -23.63
CA VAL A 341 10.52 5.62 -23.41
C VAL A 341 10.84 5.75 -21.92
N PHE A 342 10.08 6.58 -21.19
CA PHE A 342 10.20 6.72 -19.74
C PHE A 342 10.06 5.37 -19.02
N ASN A 343 8.98 4.62 -19.30
CA ASN A 343 8.73 3.32 -18.70
C ASN A 343 9.83 2.30 -19.03
N ALA A 344 10.33 2.26 -20.27
CA ALA A 344 11.38 1.33 -20.67
C ALA A 344 12.71 1.55 -19.94
N ILE A 345 13.10 2.82 -19.70
CA ILE A 345 14.32 3.16 -18.95
C ILE A 345 14.12 2.95 -17.43
N MET A 346 12.93 3.27 -16.93
CA MET A 346 12.56 3.18 -15.52
C MET A 346 12.39 1.73 -15.02
N GLN A 347 11.95 0.80 -15.89
CA GLN A 347 11.58 -0.58 -15.53
C GLN A 347 12.60 -1.33 -14.65
N PRO A 348 13.92 -1.37 -14.96
CA PRO A 348 14.88 -2.10 -14.11
C PRO A 348 14.98 -1.50 -12.70
N ALA A 349 14.91 -0.17 -12.60
CA ALA A 349 14.97 0.55 -11.33
C ALA A 349 13.75 0.25 -10.45
N LEU A 350 12.57 0.16 -11.06
CA LEU A 350 11.33 -0.27 -10.41
C LEU A 350 11.38 -1.72 -9.94
N GLU A 351 11.91 -2.63 -10.75
CA GLU A 351 12.09 -4.04 -10.34
C GLU A 351 12.97 -4.14 -9.09
N PHE A 352 14.07 -3.38 -9.03
CA PHE A 352 14.89 -3.26 -7.81
C PHE A 352 14.10 -2.66 -6.63
N HIS A 353 13.33 -1.59 -6.85
CA HIS A 353 12.54 -0.93 -5.82
C HIS A 353 11.46 -1.87 -5.23
N LEU A 354 10.74 -2.61 -6.07
CA LEU A 354 9.72 -3.59 -5.65
C LEU A 354 10.34 -4.73 -4.82
N VAL A 355 11.52 -5.22 -5.20
CA VAL A 355 12.26 -6.19 -4.37
C VAL A 355 12.64 -5.58 -3.04
N SER A 356 13.16 -4.35 -3.04
CA SER A 356 13.50 -3.64 -1.80
C SER A 356 12.28 -3.48 -0.88
N GLN A 357 11.12 -3.08 -1.39
CA GLN A 357 9.89 -2.93 -0.59
C GLN A 357 9.40 -4.23 0.06
N SER A 358 9.70 -5.40 -0.51
CA SER A 358 9.37 -6.68 0.16
C SER A 358 10.10 -6.87 1.50
N TYR A 359 11.18 -6.12 1.76
CA TYR A 359 11.88 -6.17 3.04
C TYR A 359 11.22 -5.34 4.14
N SER A 360 10.46 -4.27 3.85
CA SER A 360 9.71 -3.53 4.88
C SER A 360 8.84 -4.48 5.70
N ARG A 361 8.11 -5.36 5.01
CA ARG A 361 7.23 -6.35 5.63
C ARG A 361 7.97 -7.40 6.45
N LYS A 362 9.12 -7.89 5.98
CA LYS A 362 10.02 -8.81 6.69
C LYS A 362 10.61 -8.17 7.95
N ILE A 363 11.06 -6.92 7.88
CA ILE A 363 11.60 -6.19 9.03
C ILE A 363 10.48 -5.97 10.06
N GLY A 364 9.30 -5.59 9.58
CA GLY A 364 8.11 -5.37 10.40
C GLY A 364 7.65 -6.59 11.20
N THR A 365 7.82 -7.84 10.74
CA THR A 365 7.46 -9.03 11.56
C THR A 365 8.27 -9.15 12.85
N HIS A 366 9.45 -8.52 12.91
CA HIS A 366 10.32 -8.56 14.09
C HIS A 366 10.12 -7.34 15.01
N ASP A 367 9.24 -6.41 14.65
CA ASP A 367 8.84 -5.29 15.49
C ASP A 367 8.16 -5.78 16.79
N ARG A 368 8.37 -5.06 17.89
CA ARG A 368 7.77 -5.36 19.21
C ARG A 368 6.24 -5.42 19.19
N HIS A 369 5.64 -4.75 18.22
CA HIS A 369 4.18 -4.70 18.05
C HIS A 369 3.62 -5.93 17.34
N HIS A 370 4.48 -6.82 16.81
CA HIS A 370 4.12 -8.00 16.03
C HIS A 370 4.62 -9.33 16.60
N ARG A 371 5.58 -9.30 17.54
CA ARG A 371 6.06 -10.50 18.26
C ARG A 371 6.40 -10.19 19.71
N SER A 372 6.47 -11.23 20.54
CA SER A 372 7.07 -11.16 21.86
C SER A 372 8.53 -10.69 21.79
N ARG A 373 8.91 -9.88 22.78
CA ARG A 373 10.25 -9.33 23.01
C ARG A 373 10.55 -9.22 24.50
N ASN A 374 10.15 -10.25 25.25
CA ASN A 374 10.15 -10.24 26.71
C ASN A 374 11.27 -11.12 27.28
N THR A 375 11.91 -11.96 26.47
CA THR A 375 12.99 -12.87 26.86
C THR A 375 14.29 -12.54 26.13
N VAL A 376 15.42 -13.05 26.63
CA VAL A 376 16.73 -12.90 25.95
C VAL A 376 16.75 -13.70 24.65
N GLU A 377 15.99 -14.78 24.61
CA GLU A 377 15.77 -15.64 23.44
C GLU A 377 15.01 -14.90 22.34
N ASP A 378 13.92 -14.18 22.67
CA ASP A 378 13.19 -13.31 21.72
C ASP A 378 14.15 -12.28 21.09
N GLU A 379 14.95 -11.62 21.92
CA GLU A 379 15.93 -10.61 21.49
C GLU A 379 17.00 -11.21 20.57
N TYR A 380 17.52 -12.39 20.92
CA TYR A 380 18.50 -13.10 20.12
C TYR A 380 17.96 -13.51 18.75
N GLU A 381 16.72 -13.99 18.68
CA GLU A 381 16.05 -14.30 17.41
C GLU A 381 15.86 -13.06 16.54
N VAL A 382 15.35 -11.96 17.10
CA VAL A 382 15.17 -10.68 16.39
C VAL A 382 16.50 -10.20 15.81
N VAL A 383 17.54 -10.13 16.63
CA VAL A 383 18.86 -9.68 16.19
C VAL A 383 19.45 -10.61 15.12
N THR A 384 19.24 -11.92 15.21
CA THR A 384 19.74 -12.90 14.24
C THR A 384 19.01 -12.79 12.91
N ALA A 385 17.67 -12.71 12.91
CA ALA A 385 16.88 -12.52 11.70
C ALA A 385 17.20 -11.18 11.01
N CYS A 386 17.29 -10.09 11.78
CA CYS A 386 17.62 -8.77 11.25
C CYS A 386 19.05 -8.68 10.68
N LYS A 387 20.04 -9.38 11.24
CA LYS A 387 21.39 -9.52 10.64
C LYS A 387 21.37 -10.27 9.31
N THR A 388 20.52 -11.29 9.18
CA THR A 388 20.30 -11.99 7.91
C THR A 388 19.69 -11.03 6.88
N ILE A 389 18.65 -10.29 7.24
CA ILE A 389 18.02 -9.28 6.36
C ILE A 389 19.01 -8.18 5.94
N ASP A 390 19.83 -7.65 6.85
CA ASP A 390 20.89 -6.68 6.55
C ASP A 390 21.88 -7.24 5.49
N THR A 391 22.25 -8.51 5.61
CA THR A 391 23.13 -9.20 4.66
C THR A 391 22.45 -9.40 3.30
N GLU A 392 21.16 -9.75 3.28
CA GLU A 392 20.35 -9.86 2.05
C GLU A 392 20.23 -8.51 1.33
N LEU A 393 19.97 -7.43 2.05
CA LEU A 393 19.91 -6.06 1.50
C LEU A 393 21.26 -5.60 0.95
N LYS A 394 22.37 -5.87 1.66
CA LYS A 394 23.73 -5.60 1.15
C LYS A 394 24.06 -6.40 -0.11
N LYS A 395 23.56 -7.63 -0.24
CA LYS A 395 23.66 -8.41 -1.49
C LYS A 395 22.82 -7.79 -2.61
N LEU A 396 21.59 -7.39 -2.33
CA LEU A 396 20.70 -6.70 -3.28
C LEU A 396 21.32 -5.39 -3.80
N TRP A 397 21.94 -4.58 -2.93
CA TRP A 397 22.61 -3.33 -3.31
C TRP A 397 23.76 -3.52 -4.32
N ARG A 398 24.53 -4.61 -4.17
CA ARG A 398 25.61 -4.99 -5.11
C ARG A 398 25.08 -5.48 -6.46
N GLN A 399 23.83 -5.94 -6.49
CA GLN A 399 23.14 -6.44 -7.69
C GLN A 399 22.20 -5.40 -8.33
N ARG A 400 22.20 -4.15 -7.82
CA ARG A 400 21.31 -3.09 -8.33
C ARG A 400 21.59 -2.78 -9.82
N PRO A 401 20.56 -2.43 -10.60
CA PRO A 401 20.75 -2.03 -12.00
C PRO A 401 21.50 -0.71 -12.11
N ARG A 402 22.44 -0.63 -13.06
CA ARG A 402 23.28 0.57 -13.30
C ARG A 402 22.50 1.82 -13.70
N VAL A 403 21.26 1.68 -14.15
CA VAL A 403 20.39 2.82 -14.47
C VAL A 403 20.16 3.74 -13.26
N LEU A 404 20.17 3.19 -12.03
CA LEU A 404 20.04 3.95 -10.78
C LEU A 404 21.24 4.89 -10.50
N ASP A 405 22.40 4.58 -11.09
CA ASP A 405 23.62 5.38 -10.97
C ASP A 405 23.60 6.61 -11.92
N LEU A 406 22.69 6.68 -12.90
CA LEU A 406 22.59 7.76 -13.90
C LEU A 406 21.88 9.01 -13.35
N THR A 407 22.41 10.20 -13.65
CA THR A 407 21.82 11.51 -13.29
C THR A 407 20.98 12.09 -14.43
N ALA A 408 20.22 13.17 -14.17
CA ALA A 408 19.52 13.91 -15.23
C ALA A 408 20.49 14.42 -16.30
N LYS A 409 21.71 14.81 -15.93
CA LYS A 409 22.75 15.26 -16.88
C LYS A 409 23.16 14.16 -17.85
N ASP A 410 23.31 12.93 -17.36
CA ASP A 410 23.66 11.76 -18.19
C ASP A 410 22.50 11.38 -19.13
N LEU A 411 21.26 11.46 -18.61
CA LEU A 411 20.04 11.10 -19.33
C LEU A 411 19.66 12.13 -20.41
N SER A 412 19.88 13.43 -20.19
CA SER A 412 19.58 14.50 -21.14
C SER A 412 20.38 14.42 -22.46
N GLY A 413 21.41 13.58 -22.53
CA GLY A 413 22.11 13.24 -23.79
C GLY A 413 21.35 12.26 -24.69
N VAL A 414 20.27 11.62 -24.19
CA VAL A 414 19.55 10.54 -24.87
C VAL A 414 18.03 10.77 -24.91
N VAL A 415 17.46 11.35 -23.84
CA VAL A 415 16.02 11.67 -23.74
C VAL A 415 15.81 13.16 -23.51
N CYS A 416 14.60 13.64 -23.78
CA CYS A 416 14.23 15.03 -23.50
C CYS A 416 14.30 15.34 -21.99
N GLU A 417 14.60 16.60 -21.68
CA GLU A 417 14.92 17.07 -20.32
C GLU A 417 13.84 16.68 -19.31
N ASP A 418 12.55 16.81 -19.63
CA ASP A 418 11.44 16.44 -18.76
C ASP A 418 11.39 14.94 -18.39
N ILE A 419 11.89 14.05 -19.26
CA ILE A 419 12.05 12.62 -18.96
C ILE A 419 13.31 12.39 -18.11
N ALA A 420 14.45 12.99 -18.49
CA ALA A 420 15.71 12.89 -17.75
C ALA A 420 15.56 13.37 -16.30
N GLU A 421 14.94 14.54 -16.12
CA GLU A 421 14.57 15.13 -14.84
C GLU A 421 13.76 14.13 -13.98
N ARG A 422 12.71 13.55 -14.56
CA ARG A 422 11.75 12.70 -13.85
C ARG A 422 12.32 11.34 -13.45
N LEU A 423 13.16 10.76 -14.31
CA LEU A 423 13.88 9.52 -14.03
C LEU A 423 14.88 9.70 -12.88
N ASP A 424 15.68 10.78 -12.91
CA ASP A 424 16.66 11.10 -11.88
C ASP A 424 16.02 11.27 -10.50
N GLU A 425 14.87 11.96 -10.44
CA GLU A 425 14.07 12.10 -9.22
C GLU A 425 13.58 10.74 -8.71
N LEU A 426 13.06 9.86 -9.57
CA LEU A 426 12.63 8.51 -9.18
C LEU A 426 13.80 7.62 -8.73
N PHE A 427 14.95 7.69 -9.38
CA PHE A 427 16.12 6.90 -8.98
C PHE A 427 16.61 7.32 -7.59
N ALA A 428 16.60 8.62 -7.30
CA ALA A 428 16.84 9.14 -5.96
C ALA A 428 15.81 8.62 -4.95
N VAL A 429 14.51 8.66 -5.29
CA VAL A 429 13.42 8.10 -4.45
C VAL A 429 13.63 6.62 -4.14
N TYR A 430 13.98 5.82 -5.14
CA TYR A 430 14.18 4.38 -4.98
C TYR A 430 15.40 4.04 -4.12
N ILE A 431 16.51 4.76 -4.29
CA ILE A 431 17.72 4.58 -3.47
C ILE A 431 17.49 5.06 -2.04
N ALA A 432 16.86 6.23 -1.83
CA ALA A 432 16.49 6.71 -0.49
C ALA A 432 15.59 5.69 0.23
N THR A 433 14.57 5.19 -0.46
CA THR A 433 13.68 4.17 0.12
C THR A 433 14.43 2.87 0.42
N PHE A 434 15.40 2.46 -0.41
CA PHE A 434 16.27 1.32 -0.13
C PHE A 434 17.05 1.51 1.19
N TRP A 435 17.76 2.64 1.37
CA TRP A 435 18.55 2.89 2.58
C TRP A 435 17.72 3.00 3.86
N ALA A 436 16.48 3.49 3.77
CA ALA A 436 15.55 3.56 4.91
C ALA A 436 15.27 2.18 5.57
N HIS A 437 15.47 1.05 4.86
CA HIS A 437 15.35 -0.28 5.46
C HIS A 437 16.42 -0.54 6.53
N PHE A 438 17.65 -0.03 6.39
CA PHE A 438 18.67 -0.17 7.43
C PHE A 438 18.36 0.66 8.68
N LEU A 439 17.75 1.84 8.49
CA LEU A 439 17.22 2.64 9.61
C LEU A 439 16.08 1.91 10.32
N TYR A 440 15.20 1.24 9.56
CA TYR A 440 14.12 0.43 10.13
C TYR A 440 14.64 -0.80 10.88
N ILE A 441 15.61 -1.54 10.31
CA ILE A 441 16.32 -2.61 11.01
C ILE A 441 16.95 -2.09 12.31
N HIS A 442 17.55 -0.90 12.29
CA HIS A 442 18.16 -0.32 13.50
C HIS A 442 17.11 -0.01 14.58
N ARG A 443 15.94 0.53 14.23
CA ARG A 443 14.84 0.69 15.20
C ARG A 443 14.32 -0.64 15.71
N VAL A 444 14.14 -1.63 14.84
CA VAL A 444 13.62 -2.95 15.23
C VAL A 444 14.63 -3.72 16.07
N ALA A 445 15.81 -4.05 15.55
CA ALA A 445 16.76 -4.93 16.25
C ALA A 445 17.61 -4.23 17.33
N TRP A 446 17.86 -2.92 17.20
CA TRP A 446 18.90 -2.22 17.97
C TRP A 446 18.37 -0.96 18.68
N TRP A 447 17.09 -1.00 19.10
CA TRP A 447 16.36 0.11 19.72
C TRP A 447 17.10 0.82 20.86
N GLY A 448 17.75 0.08 21.75
CA GLY A 448 18.49 0.63 22.90
C GLY A 448 19.96 0.98 22.61
N LEU A 449 20.42 0.83 21.37
CA LEU A 449 21.84 0.94 21.01
C LEU A 449 22.14 2.17 20.13
N PRO A 450 23.38 2.71 20.19
CA PRO A 450 23.84 3.75 19.26
C PRO A 450 23.89 3.22 17.83
N HIS A 451 23.86 4.12 16.84
CA HIS A 451 23.89 3.75 15.42
C HIS A 451 25.11 2.91 15.06
N SER A 452 24.87 1.77 14.41
CA SER A 452 25.90 0.98 13.75
C SER A 452 26.53 1.74 12.58
N SER A 453 27.68 1.30 12.09
CA SER A 453 28.31 1.89 10.89
C SER A 453 27.37 1.89 9.68
N THR A 454 26.61 0.81 9.47
CA THR A 454 25.61 0.71 8.40
C THR A 454 24.42 1.63 8.63
N ALA A 455 23.99 1.88 9.87
CA ALA A 455 22.94 2.87 10.14
C ALA A 455 23.41 4.30 9.84
N LYS A 456 24.68 4.63 10.13
CA LYS A 456 25.28 5.93 9.77
C LYS A 456 25.43 6.11 8.26
N GLU A 457 25.97 5.10 7.57
CA GLU A 457 26.03 5.04 6.10
C GLU A 457 24.64 5.23 5.47
N ALA A 458 23.61 4.60 6.04
CA ALA A 458 22.23 4.76 5.59
C ALA A 458 21.66 6.16 5.82
N LEU A 459 22.00 6.84 6.92
CA LEU A 459 21.60 8.24 7.15
C LEU A 459 22.24 9.17 6.09
N ASP A 460 23.54 9.01 5.81
CA ASP A 460 24.27 9.86 4.87
C ASP A 460 23.81 9.62 3.41
N GLU A 461 23.67 8.37 3.00
CA GLU A 461 23.16 8.02 1.67
C GLU A 461 21.69 8.41 1.47
N PHE A 462 20.85 8.26 2.51
CA PHE A 462 19.48 8.77 2.47
C PHE A 462 19.46 10.28 2.24
N TRP A 463 20.21 11.04 3.05
CA TRP A 463 20.31 12.49 2.93
C TRP A 463 20.79 12.92 1.53
N ARG A 464 21.85 12.28 1.01
CA ARG A 464 22.38 12.51 -0.34
C ARG A 464 21.31 12.32 -1.44
N MET A 465 20.45 11.33 -1.29
CA MET A 465 19.33 11.11 -2.21
C MET A 465 18.18 12.08 -2.03
N MET A 466 17.93 12.57 -0.81
CA MET A 466 16.95 13.62 -0.60
C MET A 466 17.34 14.92 -1.32
N CYS A 467 18.58 15.38 -1.10
CA CYS A 467 19.21 16.49 -1.83
C CYS A 467 19.07 16.35 -3.36
N ARG A 468 19.44 15.19 -3.89
CA ARG A 468 19.30 14.85 -5.33
C ARG A 468 17.84 14.94 -5.81
N SER A 469 16.89 14.36 -5.08
CA SER A 469 15.47 14.34 -5.47
C SER A 469 14.84 15.74 -5.53
N VAL A 470 15.34 16.67 -4.69
CA VAL A 470 14.88 18.06 -4.61
C VAL A 470 15.65 18.98 -5.59
N ARG A 471 16.51 18.43 -6.45
CA ARG A 471 17.36 19.13 -7.44
C ARG A 471 18.36 20.11 -6.83
N GLU A 472 19.31 19.57 -6.09
CA GLU A 472 20.64 20.16 -5.98
C GLU A 472 21.49 19.74 -7.20
N THR A 473 21.82 20.70 -8.08
CA THR A 473 22.95 20.55 -9.00
C THR A 473 24.25 20.81 -8.25
N GLU A 474 25.34 20.15 -8.67
CA GLU A 474 26.63 20.18 -7.95
C GLU A 474 27.29 21.58 -7.87
N ASP A 475 26.82 22.54 -8.66
CA ASP A 475 27.35 23.92 -8.71
C ASP A 475 27.11 24.73 -7.43
N ASN A 476 26.37 24.20 -6.45
CA ASN A 476 25.98 24.91 -5.22
C ASN A 476 26.50 24.24 -3.92
N LYS A 477 27.53 23.38 -4.02
CA LYS A 477 28.10 22.61 -2.89
C LYS A 477 28.57 23.47 -1.70
N ASP A 478 28.96 24.72 -1.94
CA ASP A 478 29.50 25.60 -0.90
C ASP A 478 28.42 26.27 -0.01
N ASN A 479 27.13 26.08 -0.30
CA ASN A 479 26.03 26.73 0.43
C ASN A 479 24.89 25.76 0.81
N HIS A 480 25.17 24.80 1.70
CA HIS A 480 24.15 23.93 2.31
C HIS A 480 22.99 24.70 2.98
N LEU A 481 23.19 25.94 3.41
CA LEU A 481 22.14 26.81 3.96
C LEU A 481 21.02 27.17 2.96
N LEU A 482 21.26 27.13 1.65
CA LEU A 482 20.24 27.44 0.63
C LEU A 482 19.29 26.26 0.32
N VAL A 483 19.58 25.06 0.85
CA VAL A 483 18.75 23.85 0.69
C VAL A 483 17.39 23.98 1.40
N MET A 484 17.33 24.80 2.46
CA MET A 484 16.13 24.97 3.27
C MET A 484 15.14 26.01 2.71
N ASP A 485 15.56 26.82 1.72
CA ASP A 485 14.84 28.00 1.26
C ASP A 485 13.99 27.75 -0.02
N ARG A 486 14.08 26.54 -0.60
CA ARG A 486 13.35 26.19 -1.84
C ARG A 486 12.06 25.44 -1.56
N GLN A 487 10.97 25.96 -2.14
CA GLN A 487 9.62 25.37 -2.04
C GLN A 487 9.46 23.96 -2.65
N LYS A 488 10.47 23.33 -3.26
CA LYS A 488 10.27 22.01 -3.89
C LYS A 488 10.09 20.95 -2.80
N VAL A 489 8.99 20.22 -2.92
CA VAL A 489 8.52 19.23 -1.94
C VAL A 489 8.94 17.83 -2.37
N ILE A 490 9.24 16.98 -1.39
CA ILE A 490 9.62 15.58 -1.59
C ILE A 490 8.53 14.77 -2.30
N HIS A 491 8.96 13.71 -2.97
CA HIS A 491 8.06 12.76 -3.62
C HIS A 491 7.09 12.09 -2.61
N PRO A 492 5.78 11.94 -2.90
CA PRO A 492 4.81 11.32 -2.00
C PRO A 492 5.23 9.96 -1.40
N GLY A 493 5.79 9.06 -2.20
CA GLY A 493 6.28 7.75 -1.74
C GLY A 493 7.45 7.80 -0.74
N LEU A 494 8.02 8.98 -0.45
CA LEU A 494 9.03 9.19 0.57
C LEU A 494 8.45 9.56 1.95
N MET A 495 7.11 9.57 2.15
CA MET A 495 6.51 9.94 3.45
C MET A 495 7.03 9.07 4.61
N TRP A 496 6.94 7.73 4.50
CA TRP A 496 7.48 6.83 5.54
C TRP A 496 9.01 6.84 5.62
N PRO A 497 9.77 6.76 4.50
CA PRO A 497 11.23 6.87 4.55
C PRO A 497 11.72 8.17 5.22
N MET A 498 11.06 9.30 4.95
CA MET A 498 11.35 10.60 5.57
C MET A 498 11.06 10.60 7.08
N PHE A 499 9.93 10.01 7.49
CA PHE A 499 9.61 9.85 8.90
C PHE A 499 10.66 9.00 9.62
N MET A 500 11.08 7.88 9.02
CA MET A 500 12.11 7.01 9.57
C MET A 500 13.48 7.69 9.67
N PHE A 501 13.89 8.43 8.64
CA PHE A 501 15.11 9.24 8.66
C PHE A 501 15.07 10.31 9.75
N GLY A 502 14.00 11.10 9.80
CA GLY A 502 13.82 12.17 10.79
C GLY A 502 13.81 11.69 12.24
N CYS A 503 13.42 10.43 12.50
CA CYS A 503 13.45 9.83 13.83
C CYS A 503 14.86 9.44 14.30
N GLU A 504 15.79 9.20 13.36
CA GLU A 504 17.11 8.62 13.62
C GLU A 504 18.27 9.58 13.35
N VAL A 505 18.07 10.61 12.52
CA VAL A 505 19.09 11.64 12.29
C VAL A 505 19.27 12.52 13.53
N GLU A 506 20.50 13.01 13.75
CA GLU A 506 20.83 13.91 14.85
C GLU A 506 20.01 15.21 14.79
N ILE A 507 19.71 15.77 15.97
CA ILE A 507 18.88 16.98 16.12
C ILE A 507 19.60 18.17 15.50
N GLY A 508 18.90 18.88 14.62
CA GLY A 508 19.45 19.99 13.86
C GLY A 508 18.73 20.17 12.52
N GLU A 509 19.42 20.76 11.55
CA GLU A 509 18.83 21.19 10.27
C GLU A 509 18.21 20.03 9.49
N LYS A 510 18.89 18.88 9.37
CA LYS A 510 18.37 17.68 8.66
C LYS A 510 17.06 17.16 9.28
N GLN A 511 16.97 17.17 10.60
CA GLN A 511 15.80 16.74 11.36
C GLN A 511 14.62 17.73 11.19
N GLN A 512 14.89 19.03 11.34
CA GLN A 512 13.89 20.07 11.12
C GLN A 512 13.39 20.11 9.67
N TRP A 513 14.27 19.88 8.70
CA TRP A 513 13.93 19.75 7.28
C TRP A 513 12.94 18.61 7.05
N SER A 514 13.15 17.47 7.71
CA SER A 514 12.29 16.29 7.60
C SER A 514 10.86 16.58 8.08
N VAL A 515 10.72 17.30 9.20
CA VAL A 515 9.42 17.78 9.71
C VAL A 515 8.76 18.74 8.71
N THR A 516 9.52 19.71 8.19
CA THR A 516 9.02 20.71 7.23
C THR A 516 8.56 20.05 5.93
N GLN A 517 9.32 19.10 5.37
CA GLN A 517 8.97 18.43 4.12
C GLN A 517 7.71 17.57 4.24
N LEU A 518 7.52 16.86 5.36
CA LEU A 518 6.26 16.14 5.63
C LEU A 518 5.06 17.08 5.73
N ARG A 519 5.23 18.28 6.30
CA ARG A 519 4.17 19.29 6.38
C ARG A 519 3.81 19.84 4.99
N LEU A 520 4.82 20.29 4.23
CA LEU A 520 4.63 20.84 2.88
C LEU A 520 4.02 19.81 1.91
N LEU A 521 4.33 18.52 2.09
CA LEU A 521 3.74 17.41 1.36
C LEU A 521 2.23 17.29 1.57
N GLY A 522 1.72 17.62 2.76
CA GLY A 522 0.29 17.75 2.98
C GLY A 522 -0.30 19.02 2.39
N GLU A 523 0.28 20.18 2.70
CA GLU A 523 -0.22 21.50 2.32
C GLU A 523 -0.39 21.70 0.80
N ARG A 524 0.49 21.10 -0.02
CA ARG A 524 0.44 21.23 -1.49
C ARG A 524 -0.75 20.55 -2.19
N THR A 525 -1.60 19.82 -1.47
CA THR A 525 -2.66 19.00 -2.08
C THR A 525 -3.98 19.78 -2.29
N ALA A 526 -4.04 21.05 -1.89
CA ALA A 526 -5.26 21.85 -1.87
C ALA A 526 -5.70 22.49 -3.21
N THR A 527 -4.94 22.33 -4.32
CA THR A 527 -5.28 22.98 -5.60
C THR A 527 -6.04 22.04 -6.56
N PRO A 528 -7.26 22.40 -7.02
CA PRO A 528 -8.04 21.58 -7.94
C PRO A 528 -7.37 21.44 -9.32
N ASP A 529 -7.69 20.36 -10.05
CA ASP A 529 -7.00 19.94 -11.28
C ASP A 529 -7.37 20.76 -12.54
N THR A 530 -7.69 22.05 -12.40
CA THR A 530 -8.31 22.88 -13.46
C THR A 530 -7.38 23.17 -14.65
N GLU A 531 -6.05 23.07 -14.50
CA GLU A 531 -5.09 23.68 -15.45
C GLU A 531 -4.21 22.69 -16.24
N GLN A 532 -4.24 21.38 -15.98
CA GLN A 532 -3.18 20.46 -16.46
C GLN A 532 -3.59 19.44 -17.53
N GLN A 533 -4.76 19.59 -18.17
CA GLN A 533 -5.17 18.73 -19.29
C GLN A 533 -4.51 19.08 -20.64
N HIS A 534 -3.76 20.18 -20.74
CA HIS A 534 -3.22 20.73 -21.99
C HIS A 534 -1.68 20.78 -22.11
N SER A 535 -0.91 20.20 -21.19
CA SER A 535 0.57 20.16 -21.30
C SER A 535 1.11 18.80 -21.77
N ASP A 536 2.08 18.82 -22.69
CA ASP A 536 2.84 17.63 -23.15
C ASP A 536 3.84 17.07 -22.11
N SER A 537 3.81 17.56 -20.87
CA SER A 537 4.65 17.11 -19.75
C SER A 537 4.02 15.97 -18.95
N LEU A 538 4.84 15.26 -18.19
CA LEU A 538 4.39 14.19 -17.30
C LEU A 538 3.62 14.77 -16.09
N PRO A 539 2.47 14.21 -15.70
CA PRO A 539 1.66 14.75 -14.61
C PRO A 539 2.45 14.79 -13.28
N PRO A 540 2.29 15.82 -12.44
CA PRO A 540 3.01 15.90 -11.17
C PRO A 540 2.55 14.79 -10.21
N TYR A 541 3.46 14.31 -9.37
CA TYR A 541 3.08 13.42 -8.27
C TYR A 541 2.28 14.22 -7.22
N ARG A 542 1.04 13.81 -6.97
CA ARG A 542 0.15 14.43 -5.97
C ARG A 542 -0.42 13.35 -5.06
N LEU A 543 -0.56 13.65 -3.77
CA LEU A 543 -1.32 12.82 -2.85
C LEU A 543 -2.83 12.96 -3.12
N GLY A 544 -3.63 12.01 -2.62
CA GLY A 544 -5.05 12.25 -2.33
C GLY A 544 -5.21 12.95 -0.98
N GLN A 545 -6.38 13.52 -0.71
CA GLN A 545 -6.64 14.32 0.50
C GLN A 545 -6.30 13.59 1.81
N LYS A 546 -6.65 12.30 1.93
CA LYS A 546 -6.28 11.49 3.12
C LYS A 546 -4.77 11.29 3.25
N GLY A 547 -4.06 11.10 2.13
CA GLY A 547 -2.60 11.04 2.12
C GLY A 547 -1.98 12.37 2.59
N ALA A 548 -2.55 13.49 2.16
CA ALA A 548 -2.14 14.82 2.61
C ALA A 548 -2.37 15.04 4.11
N GLN A 549 -3.53 14.60 4.62
CA GLN A 549 -3.83 14.61 6.06
C GLN A 549 -2.84 13.75 6.85
N ASN A 550 -2.50 12.55 6.35
CA ASN A 550 -1.52 11.67 6.98
C ASN A 550 -0.10 12.25 6.94
N ALA A 551 0.28 13.00 5.88
CA ALA A 551 1.55 13.73 5.83
C ALA A 551 1.63 14.83 6.91
N ILE A 552 0.55 15.61 7.10
CA ILE A 552 0.46 16.60 8.18
C ILE A 552 0.57 15.92 9.55
N ARG A 553 -0.19 14.86 9.80
CA ARG A 553 -0.11 14.08 11.05
C ARG A 553 1.29 13.51 11.28
N ALA A 554 1.94 12.97 10.25
CA ALA A 554 3.31 12.48 10.31
C ALA A 554 4.32 13.60 10.66
N SER A 555 4.13 14.82 10.15
CA SER A 555 4.97 15.97 10.53
C SER A 555 4.81 16.36 12.01
N VAL A 556 3.58 16.35 12.54
CA VAL A 556 3.29 16.63 13.95
C VAL A 556 3.84 15.53 14.86
N LEU A 557 3.60 14.27 14.48
CA LEU A 557 4.12 13.09 15.19
C LEU A 557 5.64 13.11 15.26
N LEU A 558 6.32 13.37 14.13
CA LEU A 558 7.78 13.41 14.05
C LEU A 558 8.36 14.52 14.94
N ASN A 559 7.74 15.70 14.93
CA ASN A 559 8.19 16.85 15.71
C ASN A 559 8.13 16.58 17.22
N GLU A 560 7.01 16.05 17.72
CA GLU A 560 6.86 15.70 19.14
C GLU A 560 7.69 14.47 19.51
N LEU A 561 7.82 13.48 18.62
CA LEU A 561 8.65 12.30 18.82
C LEU A 561 10.10 12.70 19.08
N VAL A 562 10.71 13.50 18.19
CA VAL A 562 12.12 13.89 18.37
C VAL A 562 12.31 14.79 19.59
N LYS A 563 11.37 15.70 19.88
CA LYS A 563 11.40 16.49 21.12
C LYS A 563 11.48 15.59 22.35
N ARG A 564 10.63 14.56 22.45
CA ARG A 564 10.67 13.60 23.57
C ARG A 564 11.92 12.73 23.57
N GLN A 565 12.45 12.34 22.40
CA GLN A 565 13.72 11.63 22.32
C GLN A 565 14.88 12.48 22.87
N ASN A 566 14.87 13.79 22.63
CA ASN A 566 15.84 14.73 23.19
C ASN A 566 15.70 14.86 24.71
N GLU A 567 14.47 15.06 25.20
CA GLU A 567 14.18 15.23 26.64
C GLU A 567 14.51 13.99 27.47
N THR A 568 14.37 12.79 26.89
CA THR A 568 14.59 11.51 27.59
C THR A 568 15.94 10.84 27.31
N GLY A 569 16.65 11.26 26.25
CA GLY A 569 17.86 10.59 25.76
C GLY A 569 17.63 9.17 25.20
N ALA A 570 16.37 8.79 24.93
CA ALA A 570 15.97 7.46 24.52
C ALA A 570 15.01 7.49 23.34
N ARG A 571 14.96 6.40 22.54
CA ARG A 571 14.02 6.30 21.42
C ARG A 571 12.58 6.23 21.92
N VAL A 572 11.68 6.95 21.22
CA VAL A 572 10.25 7.07 21.56
C VAL A 572 9.41 6.29 20.56
N ASP A 573 8.42 5.54 21.06
CA ASP A 573 7.56 4.69 20.25
C ASP A 573 6.49 5.51 19.51
N GLY A 574 6.59 5.52 18.17
CA GLY A 574 5.67 6.26 17.31
C GLY A 574 4.24 5.72 17.35
N LYS A 575 4.02 4.45 17.68
CA LYS A 575 2.68 3.83 17.77
C LYS A 575 1.92 4.39 18.96
N TYR A 576 2.53 4.33 20.14
CA TYR A 576 1.94 4.87 21.37
C TYR A 576 1.80 6.39 21.31
N LEU A 577 2.79 7.10 20.76
CA LEU A 577 2.70 8.56 20.61
C LEU A 577 1.62 8.99 19.60
N SER A 578 1.40 8.24 18.51
CA SER A 578 0.27 8.49 17.61
C SER A 578 -1.07 8.34 18.35
N GLN A 579 -1.20 7.25 19.12
CA GLN A 579 -2.39 6.98 19.92
C GLN A 579 -2.65 8.08 20.97
N GLU A 580 -1.60 8.64 21.58
CA GLU A 580 -1.69 9.76 22.52
C GLU A 580 -2.11 11.07 21.82
N LEU A 581 -1.47 11.43 20.70
CA LEU A 581 -1.65 12.74 20.05
C LEU A 581 -2.94 12.84 19.21
N PHE A 582 -3.36 11.76 18.58
CA PHE A 582 -4.48 11.75 17.64
C PHE A 582 -5.66 10.88 18.11
N GLY A 583 -5.49 10.15 19.22
CA GLY A 583 -6.43 9.12 19.67
C GLY A 583 -6.40 7.84 18.82
N CYS A 584 -5.70 7.84 17.68
CA CYS A 584 -5.66 6.78 16.70
C CYS A 584 -4.24 6.52 16.18
N GLN A 585 -4.07 5.35 15.58
CA GLN A 585 -2.95 5.08 14.69
C GLN A 585 -3.41 5.29 13.23
N PHE A 586 -2.47 5.65 12.36
CA PHE A 586 -2.74 5.90 10.95
C PHE A 586 -1.56 5.42 10.11
N THR A 587 -1.85 4.94 8.90
CA THR A 587 -0.80 4.47 8.00
C THR A 587 0.04 5.64 7.46
N ILE A 588 1.36 5.58 7.66
CA ILE A 588 2.31 6.42 6.91
C ILE A 588 2.63 5.67 5.60
N ILE A 589 1.94 6.06 4.54
CA ILE A 589 1.93 5.42 3.22
C ILE A 589 3.06 5.98 2.34
#